data_AF-A0A427NIW4-F1
#
_entry.id   AF-A0A427NIW4-F1
#
_cell.length_a   1.000
_cell.length_b   1.000
_cell.length_c   1.000
_cell.angle_alpha   90.00
_cell.angle_beta   90.00
_cell.angle_gamma   90.00
#
_symmetry.space_group_name_H-M   'P 1'
#
loop_
_entity.id
_entity.type
_entity.pdbx_description
1 polymer ?
#
loop_
_entity_poly.entity_id
_entity_poly.type
_entity_poly.pdbx_seq_one_letter_code
_entity_poly.pdbx_strand_id
1 'polypeptide(L)'
;MPTAVLLRTRHSHLYPGSIVTLDHDAPRTAKPHPAVIEFADGSGATATLSRVGDDTLELAVDEYVTQKRHAIVARRWSLRPIDAARTGWRITHRLPAT
;
A
#
# COMPACT_ATOMS: atom_id res chain seq x y z
N MET A 1 21.54 1.09 -0.34
CA MET A 1 20.35 0.21 -0.31
C MET A 1 19.12 1.08 -0.56
N PRO A 2 18.14 0.65 -1.37
CA PRO A 2 16.89 1.41 -1.51
C PRO A 2 16.17 1.43 -0.16
N THR A 3 15.87 2.61 0.36
CA THR A 3 15.04 2.75 1.57
C THR A 3 13.62 2.32 1.23
N ALA A 4 13.00 1.50 2.08
CA ALA A 4 11.63 1.08 1.87
C ALA A 4 10.66 2.26 2.04
N VAL A 5 9.62 2.31 1.19
CA VAL A 5 8.53 3.29 1.31
C VAL A 5 7.63 2.95 2.47
N LEU A 6 7.37 3.91 3.36
CA LEU A 6 6.45 3.71 4.46
C LEU A 6 5.07 4.24 4.10
N LEU A 7 4.10 3.34 4.07
CA LEU A 7 2.68 3.64 3.90
C LEU A 7 1.99 3.60 5.25
N ARG A 8 1.08 4.54 5.48
CA ARG A 8 0.24 4.55 6.69
C ARG A 8 -1.23 4.61 6.33
N THR A 9 -2.06 3.88 7.07
CA THR A 9 -3.52 3.91 6.94
C THR A 9 -4.17 4.10 8.30
N ARG A 10 -5.36 4.72 8.29
CA ARG A 10 -6.21 4.87 9.50
C ARG A 10 -7.07 3.64 9.79
N HIS A 11 -6.86 2.54 9.07
CA HIS A 11 -7.63 1.30 9.22
C HIS A 11 -6.69 0.13 9.60
N SER A 12 -7.24 -0.92 10.20
CA SER A 12 -6.51 -2.17 10.47
C SER A 12 -6.42 -3.10 9.25
N HIS A 13 -7.14 -2.77 8.17
CA HIS A 13 -7.20 -3.55 6.94
C HIS A 13 -7.34 -2.64 5.72
N LEU A 14 -6.89 -3.12 4.57
CA LEU A 14 -7.14 -2.49 3.29
C LEU A 14 -8.41 -3.02 2.64
N TYR A 15 -9.20 -2.10 2.11
CA TYR A 15 -10.40 -2.36 1.31
C TYR A 15 -10.64 -1.18 0.35
N PRO A 16 -11.45 -1.35 -0.71
CA PRO A 16 -11.84 -0.27 -1.60
C PRO A 16 -12.36 0.96 -0.83
N GLY A 17 -11.76 2.13 -1.07
CA GLY A 17 -12.05 3.39 -0.39
C GLY A 17 -11.07 3.75 0.72
N SER A 18 -10.29 2.79 1.24
CA SER A 18 -9.22 3.07 2.22
C SER A 18 -8.21 4.06 1.64
N ILE A 19 -7.71 4.97 2.48
CA ILE A 19 -6.66 5.93 2.10
C ILE A 19 -5.36 5.52 2.78
N VAL A 20 -4.30 5.41 1.98
CA VAL A 20 -2.93 5.28 2.46
C VAL A 20 -2.17 6.58 2.17
N THR A 21 -1.31 6.99 3.09
CA THR A 21 -0.36 8.10 2.89
C THR A 21 1.04 7.55 2.81
N LEU A 22 1.85 8.06 1.89
CA LEU A 22 3.27 7.71 1.80
C LEU A 22 4.07 8.74 2.58
N ASP A 23 5.14 8.30 3.24
CA ASP A 23 6.09 9.18 3.94
C ASP A 23 6.98 9.98 2.99
N HIS A 24 7.11 9.53 1.74
CA HIS A 24 7.83 10.20 0.67
C HIS A 24 7.09 10.11 -0.68
N ASP A 25 7.64 10.76 -1.70
CA ASP A 25 7.09 10.75 -3.06
C ASP A 25 6.84 9.32 -3.55
N ALA A 26 5.67 9.11 -4.15
CA ALA A 26 5.37 7.86 -4.81
C ALA A 26 6.43 7.50 -5.87
N PRO A 27 6.75 6.20 -6.04
CA PRO A 27 7.73 5.78 -7.02
C PRO A 27 7.35 6.26 -8.41
N ARG A 28 8.30 6.93 -9.08
CA ARG A 28 8.09 7.48 -10.43
C ARG A 28 8.32 6.45 -11.53
N THR A 29 8.98 5.33 -11.20
CA THR A 29 9.34 4.27 -12.15
C THR A 29 8.45 3.05 -11.98
N ALA A 30 8.30 2.26 -13.05
CA ALA A 30 7.54 1.02 -13.05
C ALA A 30 8.24 -0.14 -12.32
N LYS A 31 9.49 0.06 -11.85
CA LYS A 31 10.18 -0.97 -11.08
C LYS A 31 9.46 -1.19 -9.76
N PRO A 32 9.40 -2.43 -9.24
CA PRO A 32 8.88 -2.67 -7.91
C PRO A 32 9.83 -2.07 -6.85
N HIS A 33 9.27 -1.28 -5.92
CA HIS A 33 10.01 -0.66 -4.82
C HIS A 33 9.62 -1.33 -3.51
N PRO A 34 10.58 -1.73 -2.66
CA PRO A 34 10.30 -2.22 -1.33
C PRO A 34 9.48 -1.21 -0.54
N ALA A 35 8.48 -1.69 0.19
CA ALA A 35 7.61 -0.88 1.01
C ALA A 35 7.25 -1.61 2.31
N VAL A 36 6.78 -0.83 3.27
CA VAL A 36 6.17 -1.31 4.52
C VAL A 36 4.87 -0.55 4.70
N ILE A 37 3.81 -1.23 5.08
CA ILE A 37 2.57 -0.59 5.50
C ILE A 37 2.38 -0.71 7.00
N GLU A 38 2.11 0.40 7.67
CA GLU A 38 1.69 0.48 9.07
C GLU A 38 0.17 0.69 9.12
N PHE A 39 -0.49 -0.19 9.86
CA PHE A 39 -1.93 -0.14 10.11
C PHE A 39 -2.26 0.60 11.40
N ALA A 40 -3.49 1.11 11.52
CA ALA A 40 -3.92 1.87 12.69
C ALA A 40 -3.98 1.05 13.99
N ASP A 41 -4.00 -0.29 13.90
CA ASP A 41 -3.89 -1.17 15.07
C ASP A 41 -2.44 -1.39 15.51
N GLY A 42 -1.46 -0.75 14.86
CA GLY A 42 -0.03 -0.90 15.13
C GLY A 42 0.60 -2.14 14.51
N SER A 43 -0.16 -2.94 13.76
CA SER A 43 0.43 -4.01 12.93
C SER A 43 1.11 -3.43 11.69
N GLY A 44 2.04 -4.18 11.12
CA GLY A 44 2.71 -3.81 9.89
C GLY A 44 2.93 -5.01 8.97
N ALA A 45 3.08 -4.74 7.68
CA ALA A 45 3.34 -5.75 6.67
C ALA A 45 4.41 -5.27 5.69
N THR A 46 5.27 -6.19 5.25
CA THR A 46 6.11 -5.95 4.08
C THR A 46 5.24 -5.84 2.85
N ALA A 47 5.67 -5.00 1.93
CA ALA A 47 4.95 -4.74 0.71
C ALA A 47 5.90 -4.39 -0.43
N THR A 48 5.35 -4.39 -1.64
CA THR A 48 6.00 -3.87 -2.82
C THR A 48 5.08 -2.87 -3.50
N LEU A 49 5.63 -1.72 -3.86
CA LEU A 49 4.92 -0.64 -4.52
C LEU A 49 5.48 -0.43 -5.93
N SER A 50 4.61 -0.51 -6.93
CA SER A 50 4.97 -0.40 -8.35
C SER A 50 4.08 0.62 -9.05
N ARG A 51 4.65 1.38 -9.99
CA ARG A 51 3.85 2.25 -10.87
C ARG A 51 3.38 1.47 -12.08
N VAL A 52 2.06 1.44 -12.31
CA VAL A 52 1.43 0.70 -13.42
C VAL A 52 0.71 1.61 -14.42
N GLY A 53 0.78 2.92 -14.21
CA GLY A 53 0.32 3.97 -15.12
C GLY A 53 0.61 5.35 -14.56
N ASP A 54 0.22 6.41 -15.28
CA ASP A 54 0.53 7.78 -14.87
C ASP A 54 -0.06 8.12 -13.49
N ASP A 55 -1.29 7.70 -13.24
CA ASP A 55 -2.01 7.96 -11.98
C ASP A 55 -2.41 6.69 -11.26
N THR A 56 -1.70 5.59 -11.51
CA THR A 56 -2.04 4.30 -10.92
C THR A 56 -0.82 3.64 -10.30
N LEU A 57 -0.94 3.31 -9.02
CA LEU A 57 0.01 2.44 -8.33
C LEU A 57 -0.61 1.09 -8.08
N GLU A 58 0.25 0.08 -8.02
CA GLU A 58 -0.05 -1.22 -7.48
C GLU A 58 0.68 -1.38 -6.14
N LEU A 59 -0.05 -1.77 -5.11
CA LEU A 59 0.48 -2.18 -3.81
C LEU A 59 0.25 -3.68 -3.61
N ALA A 60 1.33 -4.45 -3.59
CA ALA A 60 1.33 -5.84 -3.17
C ALA A 60 1.72 -5.90 -1.69
N VAL A 61 0.80 -6.32 -0.82
CA VAL A 61 1.04 -6.49 0.62
C VAL A 61 1.18 -7.97 0.91
N ASP A 62 2.25 -8.34 1.59
CA ASP A 62 2.49 -9.72 2.00
C ASP A 62 1.51 -10.14 3.09
N GLU A 63 1.54 -11.42 3.45
CA GLU A 63 0.76 -11.89 4.59
C GLU A 63 1.23 -11.22 5.89
N TYR A 64 0.28 -10.96 6.78
CA TYR A 64 0.57 -10.34 8.07
C TYR A 64 -0.44 -10.77 9.12
N VAL A 65 -0.09 -10.53 10.38
CA VAL A 65 -0.95 -10.82 11.51
C VAL A 65 -1.33 -9.51 12.17
N THR A 66 -2.63 -9.26 12.32
CA THR A 66 -3.11 -8.09 13.06
C THR A 66 -2.75 -8.18 14.53
N GLN A 67 -2.84 -7.08 15.27
CA GLN A 67 -2.62 -7.14 16.72
C GLN A 67 -3.60 -8.07 17.46
N LYS A 68 -4.80 -8.28 16.92
CA LYS A 68 -5.77 -9.24 17.45
C LYS A 68 -5.49 -10.69 17.03
N ARG A 69 -4.29 -10.98 16.50
CA ARG A 69 -3.84 -12.31 16.04
C ARG A 69 -4.65 -12.89 14.88
N HIS A 70 -5.28 -12.04 14.06
CA HIS A 70 -5.94 -12.50 12.84
C HIS A 70 -4.92 -12.54 11.70
N ALA A 71 -4.71 -13.71 11.11
CA ALA A 71 -3.88 -13.87 9.93
C ALA A 71 -4.59 -13.32 8.69
N ILE A 72 -3.90 -12.45 7.96
CA ILE A 72 -4.33 -11.87 6.69
C ILE A 72 -3.40 -12.38 5.61
N VAL A 73 -3.97 -13.08 4.63
CA VAL A 73 -3.23 -13.55 3.45
C VAL A 73 -2.74 -12.38 2.58
N ALA A 74 -1.68 -12.61 1.81
CA ALA A 74 -1.15 -11.63 0.86
C ALA A 74 -2.22 -11.13 -0.12
N ARG A 75 -2.19 -9.83 -0.43
CA ARG A 75 -3.18 -9.16 -1.30
C ARG A 75 -2.53 -8.06 -2.14
N ARG A 76 -3.04 -7.91 -3.36
CA ARG A 76 -2.67 -6.85 -4.29
C ARG A 76 -3.81 -5.84 -4.44
N TRP A 77 -3.46 -4.57 -4.56
CA TRP A 77 -4.41 -3.46 -4.61
C TRP A 77 -4.02 -2.46 -5.69
N SER A 78 -5.02 -1.90 -6.37
CA SER A 78 -4.83 -0.75 -7.26
C SER A 78 -5.14 0.55 -6.52
N LEU A 79 -4.27 1.54 -6.66
CA LEU A 79 -4.36 2.82 -5.97
C LEU A 79 -4.42 3.97 -6.97
N ARG A 80 -5.20 5.01 -6.63
CA ARG A 80 -5.27 6.28 -7.36
C ARG A 80 -4.95 7.44 -6.41
N PRO A 81 -4.29 8.52 -6.87
CA PRO A 81 -4.04 9.67 -6.02
C PRO A 81 -5.36 10.34 -5.64
N ILE A 82 -5.45 10.89 -4.43
CA ILE A 82 -6.64 11.63 -3.98
C ILE A 82 -6.57 13.13 -4.28
N ASP A 83 -5.35 13.62 -4.54
CA ASP A 83 -5.04 15.01 -4.84
C ASP A 83 -3.84 15.10 -5.80
N ALA A 84 -3.63 16.30 -6.35
CA ALA A 84 -2.50 16.56 -7.26
C ALA A 84 -1.14 16.54 -6.55
N ALA A 85 -1.10 16.71 -5.22
CA ALA A 85 0.11 16.62 -4.42
C ALA A 85 0.59 15.18 -4.23
N ARG A 86 -0.28 14.19 -4.49
CA ARG A 86 0.01 12.75 -4.47
C ARG A 86 0.56 12.25 -3.12
N THR A 87 0.17 12.92 -2.04
CA THR A 87 0.52 12.55 -0.67
C THR A 87 -0.40 11.45 -0.14
N GLY A 88 -1.67 11.45 -0.59
CA GLY A 88 -2.66 10.44 -0.29
C GLY A 88 -3.06 9.60 -1.51
N TRP A 89 -3.27 8.31 -1.29
CA TRP A 89 -3.65 7.36 -2.32
C TRP A 89 -4.82 6.52 -1.84
N ARG A 90 -5.88 6.47 -2.66
CA ARG A 90 -7.09 5.69 -2.38
C ARG A 90 -6.97 4.31 -3.00
N ILE A 91 -7.19 3.29 -2.19
CA ILE A 91 -7.41 1.91 -2.65
C ILE A 91 -8.69 1.90 -3.48
N THR A 92 -8.61 1.48 -4.73
CA THR A 92 -9.77 1.44 -5.64
C THR A 92 -10.39 0.05 -5.69
N HIS A 93 -9.60 -0.98 -5.96
CA HIS A 93 -10.06 -2.35 -6.04
C HIS A 93 -8.94 -3.33 -5.72
N ARG A 94 -9.34 -4.55 -5.36
CA ARG A 94 -8.43 -5.67 -5.19
C ARG A 94 -8.01 -6.18 -6.56
N LEU A 95 -6.72 -6.44 -6.73
CA LEU A 95 -6.17 -7.10 -7.91
C LEU A 95 -6.12 -8.62 -7.69
N PRO A 96 -6.17 -9.43 -8.76
CA PRO A 96 -5.98 -10.87 -8.67
C PRO A 96 -4.66 -11.22 -7.97
N ALA A 97 -4.65 -12.33 -7.23
CA ALA A 97 -3.39 -12.95 -6.84
C ALA A 97 -2.69 -13.44 -8.11
N THR A 98 -1.37 -13.29 -8.16
CA THR A 98 -0.54 -13.83 -9.25
C THR A 98 -0.41 -15.33 -9.11
#